data_AF-A0A843DPW6-F1
#
_entry.id   AF-A0A843DPW6-F1
#
_cell.length_a   1.000
_cell.length_b   1.000
_cell.length_c   1.000
_cell.angle_alpha   90.00
_cell.angle_beta   90.00
_cell.angle_gamma   90.00
#
_symmetry.space_group_name_H-M   'P 1'
#
loop_
_entity.id
_entity.type
_entity.pdbx_description
1 polymer ?
#
loop_
_entity_poly.entity_id
_entity_poly.type
_entity_poly.pdbx_seq_one_letter_code
_entity_poly.pdbx_strand_id
1 'polypeptide(L)'
;PTSTATFGEEQALKKAKSYLRSSAFSYEGLIDQLEYEGFSYSEAVYGVENCGADWKEQALKKAKSYLRSSAFSYEGLIDQLEYEEFTPEEAKYGVDNCGADWYEQAVKKAESYLKHMSFSYSELVDQLEFEGFTSDQAQHGASQAYN
;
A
#
# COMPACT_ATOMS: atom_id res chain seq x y z
N PRO A 1 3.34 -24.68 28.94
CA PRO A 1 2.65 -25.09 27.69
C PRO A 1 3.66 -25.24 26.55
N THR A 2 4.06 -26.47 26.27
CA THR A 2 4.83 -26.82 25.07
C THR A 2 3.98 -26.51 23.84
N SER A 3 4.51 -25.69 22.93
CA SER A 3 3.87 -25.34 21.66
C SER A 3 3.41 -26.62 20.94
N THR A 4 2.12 -26.70 20.58
CA THR A 4 1.52 -27.81 19.82
C THR A 4 1.59 -27.57 18.31
N ALA A 5 2.51 -26.71 17.85
CA ALA A 5 2.70 -26.43 16.43
C ALA A 5 3.28 -27.66 15.70
N THR A 6 2.77 -27.95 14.52
CA THR A 6 3.39 -28.88 13.57
C THR A 6 4.67 -28.28 12.98
N PHE A 7 5.50 -29.13 12.36
CA PHE A 7 6.71 -28.65 11.69
C PHE A 7 6.39 -27.63 10.58
N GLY A 8 5.35 -27.86 9.79
CA GLY A 8 4.97 -26.96 8.71
C GLY A 8 4.46 -25.61 9.20
N GLU A 9 3.65 -25.60 10.26
CA GLU A 9 3.21 -24.39 10.97
C GLU A 9 4.39 -23.55 11.49
N GLU A 10 5.41 -24.19 12.08
CA GLU A 10 6.62 -23.48 12.50
C GLU A 10 7.42 -22.89 11.34
N GLN A 11 7.47 -23.57 10.19
CA GLN A 11 8.14 -23.05 8.99
C GLN A 11 7.37 -21.88 8.38
N ALA A 12 6.04 -21.97 8.28
CA ALA A 12 5.17 -20.90 7.82
C ALA A 12 5.33 -19.65 8.70
N LEU A 13 5.34 -19.83 10.03
CA LEU A 13 5.59 -18.75 10.99
C LEU A 13 6.96 -18.07 10.78
N LYS A 14 8.03 -18.86 10.61
CA LYS A 14 9.38 -18.31 10.35
C LYS A 14 9.40 -17.53 9.04
N LYS A 15 8.69 -18.01 8.02
CA LYS A 15 8.62 -17.39 6.70
C LYS A 15 7.78 -16.12 6.71
N ALA A 16 6.62 -16.12 7.35
CA ALA A 16 5.79 -14.94 7.61
C ALA A 16 6.62 -13.82 8.28
N LYS A 17 7.32 -14.15 9.38
CA LYS A 17 8.23 -13.21 10.05
C LYS A 17 9.36 -12.72 9.15
N SER A 18 9.84 -13.55 8.21
CA SER A 18 10.86 -13.14 7.26
C SER A 18 10.34 -12.14 6.24
N TYR A 19 9.14 -12.37 5.70
CA TYR A 19 8.49 -11.44 4.79
C TYR A 19 8.27 -10.08 5.43
N LEU A 20 7.73 -10.06 6.65
CA LEU A 20 7.43 -8.82 7.38
C LEU A 20 8.67 -8.03 7.83
N ARG A 21 9.88 -8.62 7.74
CA ARG A 21 11.14 -7.89 7.93
C ARG A 21 11.60 -7.14 6.68
N SER A 22 11.20 -7.59 5.49
CA SER A 22 11.68 -7.06 4.20
C SER A 22 10.62 -6.28 3.43
N SER A 23 9.35 -6.60 3.63
CA SER A 23 8.20 -5.98 2.94
C SER A 23 7.00 -5.90 3.87
N ALA A 24 5.98 -5.16 3.46
CA ALA A 24 4.69 -5.08 4.14
C ALA A 24 3.62 -5.85 3.35
N PHE A 25 2.75 -6.51 4.10
CA PHE A 25 1.65 -7.34 3.60
C PHE A 25 0.40 -7.07 4.45
N SER A 26 -0.76 -7.21 3.81
CA SER A 26 -2.02 -7.42 4.51
C SER A 26 -2.05 -8.80 5.16
N TYR A 27 -3.06 -9.05 5.99
CA TYR A 27 -3.28 -10.37 6.58
C TYR A 27 -3.50 -11.44 5.49
N GLU A 28 -4.48 -11.21 4.61
CA GLU A 28 -4.84 -12.14 3.53
C GLU A 28 -3.70 -12.26 2.50
N GLY A 29 -3.10 -11.14 2.07
CA GLY A 29 -2.00 -11.17 1.12
C GLY A 29 -0.76 -11.91 1.64
N LEU A 30 -0.53 -11.98 2.97
CA LEU A 30 0.52 -12.82 3.53
C LEU A 30 0.15 -14.30 3.56
N ILE A 31 -1.13 -14.64 3.76
CA ILE A 31 -1.62 -16.02 3.65
C ILE A 31 -1.41 -16.52 2.21
N ASP A 32 -1.91 -15.77 1.23
CA ASP A 32 -1.80 -16.09 -0.19
C ASP A 32 -0.34 -16.27 -0.61
N GLN A 33 0.55 -15.41 -0.13
CA GLN A 33 1.98 -15.52 -0.42
C GLN A 33 2.60 -16.81 0.14
N LEU A 34 2.16 -17.28 1.31
CA LEU A 34 2.64 -18.53 1.90
C LEU A 34 2.04 -19.75 1.18
N GLU A 35 0.76 -19.70 0.80
CA GLU A 35 0.15 -20.77 0.00
C GLU A 35 0.82 -20.93 -1.36
N TYR A 36 1.14 -19.81 -2.02
CA TYR A 36 1.91 -19.80 -3.27
C TYR A 36 3.29 -20.48 -3.11
N GLU A 37 3.89 -20.39 -1.93
CA GLU A 37 5.17 -21.04 -1.62
C GLU A 37 5.03 -22.52 -1.18
N GLY A 38 3.81 -23.04 -1.17
CA GLY A 38 3.52 -24.46 -0.95
C GLY A 38 3.17 -24.83 0.49
N PHE A 39 2.93 -23.86 1.37
CA PHE A 39 2.28 -24.14 2.65
C PHE A 39 0.81 -24.49 2.42
N SER A 40 0.26 -25.40 3.21
CA SER A 40 -1.20 -25.58 3.24
C SER A 40 -1.87 -24.33 3.82
N TYR A 41 -3.11 -24.08 3.44
CA TYR A 41 -3.93 -23.00 4.00
C TYR A 41 -3.85 -22.93 5.54
N SER A 42 -3.99 -24.08 6.22
CA SER A 42 -3.91 -24.14 7.69
C SER A 42 -2.54 -23.74 8.24
N GLU A 43 -1.45 -24.12 7.58
CA GLU A 43 -0.10 -23.73 8.01
C GLU A 43 0.16 -22.24 7.76
N ALA A 44 -0.33 -21.71 6.62
CA ALA A 44 -0.24 -20.29 6.29
C ALA A 44 -0.99 -19.43 7.31
N VAL A 45 -2.28 -19.75 7.57
CA VAL A 45 -3.09 -19.08 8.60
C VAL A 45 -2.39 -19.13 9.95
N TYR A 46 -1.92 -20.31 10.37
CA TYR A 46 -1.17 -20.43 11.63
C TYR A 46 0.06 -19.50 11.66
N GLY A 47 0.84 -19.47 10.58
CA GLY A 47 2.02 -18.65 10.47
C GLY A 47 1.71 -17.15 10.59
N VAL A 48 0.64 -16.70 9.95
CA VAL A 48 0.18 -15.31 9.93
C VAL A 48 -0.41 -14.89 11.28
N GLU A 49 -1.28 -15.71 11.89
CA GLU A 49 -1.87 -15.43 13.22
C GLU A 49 -0.82 -15.36 14.33
N ASN A 50 0.25 -16.15 14.23
CA ASN A 50 1.28 -16.25 15.26
C ASN A 50 2.51 -15.38 14.97
N CYS A 51 2.55 -14.64 13.85
CA CYS A 51 3.72 -13.83 13.51
C CYS A 51 3.90 -12.59 14.39
N GLY A 52 2.83 -12.14 15.05
CA GLY A 52 2.82 -10.96 15.93
C GLY A 52 2.80 -9.64 15.17
N ALA A 53 2.27 -9.63 13.95
CA ALA A 53 2.10 -8.41 13.18
C ALA A 53 1.02 -7.51 13.79
N ASP A 54 1.27 -6.21 13.72
CA ASP A 54 0.23 -5.19 13.79
C ASP A 54 -0.13 -4.81 12.36
N TRP A 55 -1.34 -5.18 11.93
CA TRP A 55 -1.80 -5.02 10.55
C TRP A 55 -1.99 -3.57 10.14
N LYS A 56 -2.34 -2.69 11.09
CA LYS A 56 -2.37 -1.24 10.86
C LYS A 56 -0.97 -0.68 10.62
N GLU A 57 0.01 -1.16 11.38
CA GLU A 57 1.42 -0.81 11.15
C GLU A 57 1.94 -1.37 9.81
N GLN A 58 1.47 -2.54 9.36
CA GLN A 58 1.80 -3.04 8.02
C GLN A 58 1.20 -2.17 6.91
N ALA A 59 -0.06 -1.75 7.03
CA ALA A 59 -0.69 -0.83 6.09
C ALA A 59 0.07 0.50 6.00
N LEU A 60 0.48 1.05 7.14
CA LEU A 60 1.32 2.25 7.20
C LEU A 60 2.67 2.07 6.49
N LYS A 61 3.36 0.96 6.73
CA LYS A 61 4.63 0.65 6.04
C LYS A 61 4.43 0.51 4.53
N LYS A 62 3.33 -0.11 4.11
CA LYS A 62 2.97 -0.29 2.70
C LYS A 62 2.66 1.05 2.02
N ALA A 63 1.83 1.88 2.63
CA ALA A 63 1.53 3.25 2.20
C ALA A 63 2.82 4.06 1.98
N LYS A 64 3.71 4.08 2.98
CA LYS A 64 5.02 4.73 2.86
C LYS A 64 5.90 4.14 1.77
N SER A 65 5.79 2.83 1.51
CA SER A 65 6.54 2.18 0.44
C SER A 65 6.07 2.64 -0.94
N TYR A 66 4.75 2.69 -1.14
CA TYR A 66 4.17 3.21 -2.37
C TYR A 66 4.59 4.65 -2.64
N LEU A 67 4.50 5.51 -1.64
CA LEU A 67 4.86 6.93 -1.76
C LEU A 67 6.36 7.18 -1.99
N ARG A 68 7.23 6.19 -1.75
CA ARG A 68 8.66 6.26 -2.14
C ARG A 68 8.89 5.97 -3.61
N SER A 69 8.04 5.17 -4.26
CA SER A 69 8.21 4.75 -5.65
C SER A 69 7.32 5.49 -6.63
N SER A 70 6.13 5.91 -6.20
CA SER A 70 5.09 6.51 -7.05
C SER A 70 4.30 7.55 -6.27
N ALA A 71 3.74 8.52 -6.99
CA ALA A 71 2.79 9.47 -6.40
C ALA A 71 1.37 8.89 -6.38
N PHE A 72 0.59 9.22 -5.35
CA PHE A 72 -0.80 8.82 -5.19
C PHE A 72 -1.62 9.98 -4.63
N SER A 73 -2.91 9.99 -4.96
CA SER A 73 -3.91 10.76 -4.20
C SER A 73 -4.19 10.06 -2.87
N TYR A 74 -4.90 10.73 -1.97
CA TYR A 74 -5.35 10.13 -0.70
C TYR A 74 -6.24 8.91 -0.98
N GLU A 75 -7.32 9.09 -1.75
CA GLU A 75 -8.27 8.04 -2.09
C GLU A 75 -7.61 6.93 -2.93
N GLY A 76 -6.80 7.30 -3.92
CA GLY A 76 -6.11 6.31 -4.75
C GLY A 76 -5.13 5.46 -3.98
N LEU A 77 -4.52 5.97 -2.89
CA LEU A 77 -3.68 5.14 -2.02
C LEU A 77 -4.52 4.23 -1.11
N ILE A 78 -5.70 4.67 -0.66
CA ILE A 78 -6.64 3.80 0.06
C ILE A 78 -7.07 2.65 -0.84
N ASP A 79 -7.58 2.94 -2.04
CA ASP A 79 -8.03 1.95 -3.02
C ASP A 79 -6.91 0.95 -3.35
N GLN A 80 -5.68 1.42 -3.49
CA GLN A 80 -4.53 0.56 -3.76
C GLN A 80 -4.23 -0.40 -2.61
N LEU A 81 -4.38 0.04 -1.35
CA LEU A 81 -4.19 -0.84 -0.18
C LEU A 81 -5.36 -1.81 -0.02
N GLU A 82 -6.60 -1.39 -0.27
CA GLU A 82 -7.76 -2.28 -0.24
C GLU A 82 -7.69 -3.34 -1.36
N TYR A 83 -7.18 -2.97 -2.54
CA TYR A 83 -6.87 -3.93 -3.61
C TYR A 83 -5.82 -4.97 -3.19
N GLU A 84 -4.89 -4.60 -2.32
CA GLU A 84 -3.93 -5.51 -1.69
C GLU A 84 -4.48 -6.17 -0.42
N GLU A 85 -5.80 -6.15 -0.25
CA GLU A 85 -6.55 -6.87 0.79
C GLU A 85 -6.28 -6.39 2.22
N PHE A 86 -5.82 -5.15 2.39
CA PHE A 86 -5.97 -4.48 3.67
C PHE A 86 -7.45 -4.19 3.92
N THR A 87 -7.90 -4.33 5.17
CA THR A 87 -9.25 -3.87 5.52
C THR A 87 -9.37 -2.36 5.34
N PRO A 88 -10.59 -1.83 5.10
CA PRO A 88 -10.80 -0.39 4.97
C PRO A 88 -10.24 0.40 6.16
N GLU A 89 -10.39 -0.11 7.38
CA GLU A 89 -9.86 0.52 8.60
C GLU A 89 -8.32 0.54 8.65
N GLU A 90 -7.65 -0.50 8.14
CA GLU A 90 -6.19 -0.58 8.07
C GLU A 90 -5.63 0.31 6.96
N ALA A 91 -6.23 0.25 5.76
CA ALA A 91 -5.87 1.09 4.64
C ALA A 91 -5.98 2.56 5.03
N LYS A 92 -7.13 2.97 5.57
CA LYS A 92 -7.35 4.34 6.05
C LYS A 92 -6.34 4.73 7.12
N TYR A 93 -6.07 3.86 8.10
CA TYR A 93 -5.07 4.13 9.13
C TYR A 93 -3.67 4.34 8.51
N GLY A 94 -3.28 3.49 7.56
CA GLY A 94 -1.99 3.59 6.89
C GLY A 94 -1.82 4.91 6.14
N VAL A 95 -2.86 5.32 5.39
CA VAL A 95 -2.86 6.57 4.63
C VAL A 95 -2.92 7.80 5.56
N ASP A 96 -3.74 7.78 6.61
CA ASP A 96 -3.83 8.88 7.59
C ASP A 96 -2.50 9.13 8.32
N ASN A 97 -1.71 8.08 8.55
CA ASN A 97 -0.48 8.16 9.35
C ASN A 97 0.80 8.14 8.52
N CYS A 98 0.71 8.09 7.17
CA CYS A 98 1.89 7.99 6.32
C CYS A 98 2.73 9.29 6.28
N GLY A 99 2.14 10.41 6.66
CA GLY A 99 2.80 11.73 6.69
C GLY A 99 2.95 12.37 5.32
N ALA A 100 2.14 11.97 4.34
CA ALA A 100 2.15 12.56 3.01
C ALA A 100 1.62 14.00 3.03
N ASP A 101 2.27 14.87 2.27
CA ASP A 101 1.66 16.12 1.80
C ASP A 101 0.96 15.84 0.47
N TRP A 102 -0.38 15.88 0.49
CA TRP A 102 -1.19 15.54 -0.69
C TRP A 102 -1.08 16.56 -1.82
N TYR A 103 -0.71 17.82 -1.52
CA TYR A 103 -0.37 18.79 -2.56
C TYR A 103 0.95 18.42 -3.21
N GLU A 104 1.97 18.05 -2.42
CA GLU A 104 3.25 17.56 -2.95
C GLU A 104 3.06 16.32 -3.84
N GLN A 105 2.19 15.39 -3.44
CA GLN A 105 1.88 14.21 -4.26
C GLN A 105 1.21 14.58 -5.59
N ALA A 106 0.32 15.57 -5.60
CA ALA A 106 -0.31 16.05 -6.84
C ALA A 106 0.73 16.63 -7.81
N VAL A 107 1.68 17.41 -7.31
CA VAL A 107 2.80 17.94 -8.11
C VAL A 107 3.63 16.79 -8.70
N LYS A 108 4.05 15.83 -7.86
CA LYS A 108 4.84 14.67 -8.33
C LYS A 108 4.11 13.85 -9.39
N LYS A 109 2.80 13.66 -9.24
CA LYS A 109 1.99 12.95 -10.23
C LYS A 109 1.90 13.74 -11.54
N ALA A 110 1.63 15.03 -11.46
CA ALA A 110 1.59 15.93 -12.62
C ALA A 110 2.90 15.91 -13.41
N GLU A 111 4.03 16.09 -12.73
CA GLU A 111 5.37 16.02 -13.33
C GLU A 111 5.64 14.64 -13.95
N SER A 112 5.21 13.56 -13.29
CA SER A 112 5.36 12.20 -13.81
C SER A 112 4.62 12.00 -15.13
N TYR A 113 3.41 12.54 -15.26
CA TYR A 113 2.65 12.50 -16.51
C TYR A 113 3.36 13.26 -17.62
N LEU A 114 3.80 14.49 -17.34
CA LEU A 114 4.44 15.36 -18.33
C LEU A 114 5.80 14.84 -18.81
N LYS A 115 6.45 13.90 -18.09
CA LYS A 115 7.66 13.22 -18.56
C LYS A 115 7.41 12.27 -19.75
N HIS A 116 6.19 11.76 -19.91
CA HIS A 116 5.90 10.70 -20.88
C HIS A 116 4.76 11.05 -21.83
N MET A 117 3.91 12.00 -21.45
CA MET A 117 2.71 12.37 -22.18
C MET A 117 2.63 13.90 -22.30
N SER A 118 2.01 14.37 -23.38
CA SER A 118 1.67 15.78 -23.52
C SER A 118 0.23 15.99 -23.07
N PHE A 119 0.05 16.82 -22.05
CA PHE A 119 -1.25 17.29 -21.60
C PHE A 119 -1.32 18.80 -21.79
N SER A 120 -2.52 19.33 -22.07
CA SER A 120 -2.85 20.72 -21.74
C SER A 120 -3.13 20.85 -20.23
N TYR A 121 -3.14 22.09 -19.72
CA TYR A 121 -3.41 22.34 -18.30
C TYR A 121 -4.74 21.71 -17.84
N SER A 122 -5.83 21.93 -18.58
CA SER A 122 -7.14 21.38 -18.21
C SER A 122 -7.16 19.86 -18.26
N GLU A 123 -6.56 19.24 -19.27
CA GLU A 123 -6.53 17.77 -19.36
C GLU A 123 -5.71 17.15 -18.22
N LEU A 124 -4.63 17.82 -17.78
CA LEU A 124 -3.84 17.36 -16.64
C LEU A 124 -4.62 17.48 -15.32
N VAL A 125 -5.36 18.57 -15.13
CA VAL A 125 -6.25 18.73 -13.97
C VAL A 125 -7.31 17.62 -13.95
N ASP A 126 -8.02 17.43 -15.07
CA ASP A 126 -9.05 16.39 -15.19
C ASP A 126 -8.47 14.99 -14.91
N GLN A 127 -7.25 14.72 -15.38
CA GLN A 127 -6.58 13.44 -15.15
C GLN A 127 -6.21 13.21 -13.67
N LEU A 128 -5.77 14.25 -12.96
CA LEU A 128 -5.48 14.17 -11.53
C LEU A 128 -6.76 14.01 -10.71
N GLU A 129 -7.84 14.72 -11.06
CA GLU A 129 -9.15 14.53 -10.42
C GLU A 129 -9.69 13.11 -10.64
N PHE A 130 -9.53 12.56 -11.85
CA PHE A 130 -9.87 11.16 -12.14
C PHE A 130 -9.09 10.16 -11.27
N GLU A 131 -7.83 10.46 -10.94
CA GLU A 131 -7.02 9.68 -10.00
C GLU A 131 -7.36 9.93 -8.52
N GLY A 132 -8.38 10.72 -8.22
CA GLY A 132 -8.87 10.95 -6.86
C GLY A 132 -8.18 12.08 -6.11
N PHE A 133 -7.41 12.95 -6.78
CA PHE A 133 -7.01 14.22 -6.16
C PHE A 133 -8.22 15.14 -6.04
N THR A 134 -8.28 15.93 -4.96
CA THR A 134 -9.28 17.00 -4.88
C THR A 134 -9.02 18.06 -5.95
N SER A 135 -10.05 18.82 -6.34
CA SER A 135 -9.89 19.86 -7.37
C SER A 135 -8.78 20.86 -7.04
N ASP A 136 -8.69 21.28 -5.77
CA ASP A 136 -7.63 22.20 -5.31
C ASP A 136 -6.23 21.57 -5.44
N GLN A 137 -6.06 20.30 -5.10
CA GLN A 137 -4.79 19.58 -5.27
C GLN A 137 -4.42 19.40 -6.74
N ALA A 138 -5.39 19.02 -7.57
CA ALA A 138 -5.20 18.81 -9.01
C ALA A 138 -4.78 20.11 -9.72
N GLN A 139 -5.49 21.21 -9.46
CA GLN A 139 -5.16 22.53 -10.00
C GLN A 139 -3.79 23.01 -9.54
N HIS A 140 -3.47 22.82 -8.25
CA HIS A 140 -2.15 23.15 -7.70
C HIS A 140 -1.04 22.33 -8.36
N GLY A 141 -1.22 21.00 -8.42
CA GLY A 141 -0.28 20.06 -9.02
C GLY A 141 0.01 20.39 -10.48
N ALA A 142 -1.04 20.59 -11.28
CA ALA A 142 -0.90 20.99 -12.67
C ALA A 142 -0.21 22.35 -12.80
N SER A 143 -0.59 23.35 -12.00
CA SER A 143 0.01 24.69 -12.08
C SER A 143 1.51 24.66 -11.77
N GLN A 144 1.93 23.89 -10.77
CA GLN A 144 3.34 23.78 -10.41
C GLN A 144 4.15 23.02 -11.45
N ALA A 145 3.57 22.03 -12.13
CA ALA A 145 4.28 21.24 -13.14
C ALA A 145 4.52 21.98 -14.47
N TYR A 146 3.82 23.09 -14.74
CA TYR A 146 4.04 23.96 -15.91
C TYR A 146 4.93 25.19 -15.64
N ASN A 147 5.28 25.44 -14.38
CA ASN A 147 6.17 26.55 -14.00
C ASN A 147 7.64 26.15 -14.14
#